data_AF-A0A0J1I713-F1
#
_entry.id   AF-A0A0J1I713-F1
#
_cell.length_a   1.000
_cell.length_b   1.000
_cell.length_c   1.000
_cell.angle_alpha   90.00
_cell.angle_beta   90.00
_cell.angle_gamma   90.00
#
_symmetry.space_group_name_H-M   'P 1'
#
loop_
_entity.id
_entity.type
_entity.pdbx_description
1 polymer ?
#
loop_
_entity_poly.entity_id
_entity_poly.type
_entity_poly.pdbx_seq_one_letter_code
_entity_poly.pdbx_strand_id
1 'polypeptide(L)' 'MFVLLEWEAVESEIGPSIEQKVPSITMKKLLEQNGFHPKLVHLNQSIYAIIAKNIKF' A
#
# COMPACT_ATOMS: atom_id res chain seq x y z
N MET A 1 0.96 -5.77 14.41
CA MET A 1 1.62 -4.92 13.40
C MET A 1 1.95 -5.80 12.20
N PHE A 2 1.75 -5.31 10.99
CA PHE A 2 2.14 -6.03 9.78
C PHE A 2 2.74 -5.07 8.74
N VAL A 3 3.41 -5.66 7.76
CA VAL A 3 3.92 -4.96 6.58
C VAL A 3 3.21 -5.52 5.35
N LEU A 4 2.70 -4.63 4.53
CA LEU A 4 2.14 -4.92 3.22
C LEU A 4 3.12 -4.41 2.16
N LEU A 5 3.37 -5.20 1.13
CA LEU A 5 4.22 -4.82 0.00
C LEU A 5 3.41 -5.06 -1.27
N GLU A 6 3.23 -4.02 -2.08
CA GLU A 6 2.32 -4.05 -3.21
C GLU A 6 2.83 -3.24 -4.39
N TRP A 7 2.28 -3.54 -5.57
CA TRP A 7 2.54 -2.79 -6.79
C TRP A 7 1.77 -1.47 -6.77
N GLU A 8 2.46 -0.36 -7.02
CA GLU A 8 1.82 0.94 -7.22
C GLU A 8 1.02 0.94 -8.53
N ALA A 9 -0.11 1.63 -8.55
CA ALA A 9 -0.97 1.77 -9.72
C ALA A 9 -0.38 2.74 -10.76
N VAL A 10 0.77 2.35 -11.31
CA VAL A 10 1.45 2.97 -12.45
C VAL A 10 1.78 1.90 -13.48
N GLU A 11 1.96 2.32 -14.74
CA GLU A 11 2.50 1.44 -15.77
C GLU A 11 3.89 0.94 -15.38
N SER A 12 4.14 -0.36 -15.57
CA SER A 12 5.43 -0.98 -15.27
C SER A 12 5.70 -2.13 -16.24
N GLU A 13 6.98 -2.31 -16.58
CA GLU A 13 7.41 -3.38 -17.50
C GLU A 13 7.21 -4.78 -16.91
N ILE A 14 7.18 -4.88 -15.57
CA ILE A 14 7.04 -6.12 -14.81
C ILE A 14 5.88 -5.95 -13.82
N GLY A 15 5.14 -7.03 -13.57
CA GLY A 15 4.09 -7.10 -12.55
C GLY A 15 2.70 -7.35 -13.14
N PRO A 16 1.64 -7.22 -12.31
CA PRO A 16 0.25 -7.33 -12.73
C PRO A 16 -0.13 -6.22 -13.75
N SER A 17 -1.27 -6.39 -14.44
CA SER A 17 -1.82 -5.31 -15.27
C SER A 17 -2.32 -4.15 -14.40
N ILE A 18 -2.42 -2.95 -14.98
CA ILE A 18 -2.78 -1.74 -14.23
C ILE A 18 -4.13 -1.85 -13.50
N GLU A 19 -5.09 -2.58 -14.07
CA GLU A 19 -6.44 -2.77 -13.50
C GLU A 19 -6.45 -3.67 -12.26
N GLN A 20 -5.40 -4.46 -12.06
CA GLN A 20 -5.24 -5.34 -10.91
C GLN A 20 -4.46 -4.69 -9.76
N LYS A 21 -3.89 -3.50 -9.97
CA LYS A 21 -3.10 -2.78 -8.97
C LYS A 21 -3.98 -1.88 -8.12
N VAL A 22 -3.58 -1.68 -6.87
CA VAL A 22 -4.27 -0.77 -5.94
C VAL A 22 -3.37 0.45 -5.69
N PRO A 23 -3.85 1.69 -5.92
CA PRO A 23 -3.06 2.87 -5.61
C PRO A 23 -2.70 2.91 -4.12
N SER A 24 -1.44 3.24 -3.81
CA SER A 24 -0.95 3.27 -2.42
C SER A 24 -1.77 4.16 -1.49
N ILE A 25 -2.24 5.29 -2.00
CA ILE A 25 -3.08 6.24 -1.27
C ILE A 25 -4.45 5.64 -0.94
N THR A 26 -5.01 4.82 -1.83
CA THR A 26 -6.27 4.10 -1.60
C THR A 26 -6.09 3.08 -0.50
N MET A 27 -5.02 2.26 -0.56
CA MET A 27 -4.72 1.27 0.48
C MET A 27 -4.46 1.92 1.85
N LYS A 28 -3.71 3.05 1.88
CA LYS A 28 -3.46 3.81 3.11
C LYS A 28 -4.78 4.27 3.75
N LYS A 29 -5.68 4.88 2.97
CA LYS A 29 -6.99 5.35 3.46
C LYS A 29 -7.85 4.20 3.97
N LEU A 30 -7.86 3.07 3.27
CA LEU A 30 -8.60 1.88 3.69
C LEU A 30 -8.11 1.39 5.06
N LEU A 31 -6.79 1.33 5.27
CA LEU A 31 -6.21 0.93 6.55
C LEU A 31 -6.55 1.91 7.67
N GLU A 32 -6.50 3.22 7.41
CA GLU A 32 -6.91 4.25 8.37
C GLU A 32 -8.37 4.09 8.80
N GLN A 33 -9.27 3.87 7.84
CA GLN A 33 -10.70 3.65 8.10
C GLN A 33 -10.97 2.38 8.92
N ASN A 34 -10.05 1.40 8.87
CA ASN A 34 -10.17 0.13 9.60
C ASN A 34 -9.37 0.11 10.92
N GLY A 35 -9.03 1.28 11.46
CA GLY A 35 -8.43 1.40 12.80
C GLY A 35 -6.94 1.10 12.85
N PHE A 36 -6.23 1.25 11.73
CA PHE A 36 -4.78 1.21 11.69
C PHE A 36 -4.17 2.61 11.58
N HIS A 37 -2.92 2.74 12.03
CA HIS A 37 -2.06 3.88 11.77
C HIS A 37 -0.99 3.48 10.74
N PRO A 38 -1.30 3.56 9.43
CA PRO A 38 -0.38 3.14 8.38
C PRO A 38 0.70 4.19 8.08
N LYS A 39 1.95 3.73 7.94
CA LYS A 39 3.05 4.49 7.36
C LYS A 39 3.34 3.97 5.95
N LEU A 40 3.08 4.80 4.95
CA LEU A 40 3.38 4.53 3.54
C LEU A 40 4.85 4.85 3.23
N VAL A 41 5.51 3.97 2.48
CA VAL A 41 6.88 4.12 1.98
C VAL A 41 6.89 3.69 0.51
N HIS A 42 7.35 4.54 -0.39
CA HIS A 42 7.63 4.14 -1.78
C HIS A 42 9.05 3.57 -1.85
N LEU A 43 9.17 2.31 -2.26
CA LEU A 43 10.48 1.65 -2.42
C LEU A 43 11.10 2.01 -3.77
N ASN A 44 10.26 2.13 -4.79
CA ASN A 44 10.56 2.73 -6.09
C ASN A 44 9.25 3.24 -6.71
N GLN A 45 9.25 3.56 -8.01
CA GLN A 45 8.05 4.07 -8.71
C GLN A 45 6.92 3.04 -8.82
N SER A 46 7.25 1.75 -8.90
CA SER A 46 6.28 0.66 -9.15
C SER A 46 5.93 -0.16 -7.91
N ILE A 47 6.62 0.03 -6.77
CA ILE A 47 6.43 -0.76 -5.56
C ILE A 47 6.36 0.17 -4.35
N TYR A 48 5.33 -0.03 -3.53
CA TYR A 48 5.19 0.60 -2.23
C TYR A 48 5.09 -0.43 -1.11
N ALA A 49 5.37 0.02 0.11
CA ALA A 49 5.14 -0.72 1.33
C ALA A 49 4.32 0.10 2.31
N ILE A 50 3.46 -0.56 3.09
CA ILE A 50 2.75 0.04 4.21
C ILE A 50 3.06 -0.74 5.49
N ILE A 51 3.56 -0.02 6.50
CA ILE A 51 3.69 -0.55 7.86
C ILE A 51 2.41 -0.16 8.61
N ALA A 52 1.58 -1.13 8.95
CA ALA A 52 0.31 -0.91 9.63
C ALA A 52 0.39 -1.33 11.10
N LYS A 53 0.13 -0.38 12.00
CA LYS A 53 -0.01 -0.61 13.45
C LYS A 53 -1.48 -0.50 13.82
N ASN A 54 -1.99 -1.42 14.62
CA ASN A 54 -3.37 -1.32 15.11
C ASN A 54 -3.41 -0.21 16.16
N ILE A 55 -4.43 0.64 16.15
CA ILE A 55 -4.60 1.75 17.09
C ILE A 55 -5.08 1.24 18.46
N LYS A 56 -5.66 0.04 18.54
CA LYS A 56 -6.29 -0.51 19.75
C LYS A 56 -5.33 -1.17 20.76
N PHE A 57 -4.03 -1.18 20.51
CA PHE A 57 -3.03 -1.81 21.40
C PHE A 57 -1.79 -0.94 21.54
#